data_AF-A0A1M7YLH3-F1
#
_entry.id   AF-A0A1M7YLH3-F1
#
_cell.length_a   1.000
_cell.length_b   1.000
_cell.length_c   1.000
_cell.angle_alpha   90.00
_cell.angle_beta   90.00
_cell.angle_gamma   90.00
#
_symmetry.space_group_name_H-M   'P 1'
#
loop_
_entity.id
_entity.type
_entity.pdbx_description
1 polymer ?
#
loop_
_entity_poly.entity_id
_entity_poly.type
_entity_poly.pdbx_seq_one_letter_code
_entity_poly.pdbx_strand_id
1 'polypeptide(L)'
;MLQLEKALSIYSDKLIDGEEVNLYDFSNEVETADREEFLELAKFVELTSSKKATDKFKSIFSKLNEYKEEYYGYSKVANFHSEKGADLNSDIIDKLFDEDFPDEE
;
A
#
# COMPACT_ATOMS: atom_id res chain seq x y z
N MET A 1 11.58 29.85 -1.53
CA MET A 1 10.13 29.75 -1.25
C MET A 1 9.67 28.41 -1.76
N LEU A 2 8.78 27.76 -1.03
CA LEU A 2 8.16 26.49 -1.40
C LEU A 2 7.05 26.76 -2.41
N GLN A 3 6.97 25.91 -3.42
CA GLN A 3 5.80 25.82 -4.28
C GLN A 3 4.63 25.23 -3.49
N LEU A 4 3.41 25.62 -3.86
CA LEU A 4 2.17 25.25 -3.18
C LEU A 4 2.06 23.75 -2.84
N GLU A 5 2.24 22.87 -3.83
CA GLU A 5 2.12 21.42 -3.64
C GLU A 5 3.12 20.88 -2.60
N LYS A 6 4.37 21.35 -2.67
CA LYS A 6 5.43 20.93 -1.75
C LYS A 6 5.18 21.46 -0.34
N ALA A 7 4.66 22.68 -0.22
CA ALA A 7 4.28 23.26 1.06
C ALA A 7 3.12 22.47 1.71
N LEU A 8 2.10 22.09 0.94
CA LEU A 8 0.99 21.29 1.43
C LEU A 8 1.41 19.89 1.86
N SER A 9 2.33 19.25 1.12
CA SER A 9 2.90 17.95 1.51
C SER A 9 3.61 18.06 2.87
N ILE A 10 4.54 19.01 3.00
CA ILE A 10 5.31 19.19 4.25
C ILE A 10 4.38 19.55 5.41
N TYR A 11 3.40 20.42 5.18
CA TYR A 11 2.42 20.80 6.20
C TYR A 11 1.60 19.59 6.68
N SER A 12 1.15 18.76 5.73
CA SER A 12 0.37 17.55 6.02
C SER A 12 1.20 16.54 6.82
N ASP A 13 2.46 16.32 6.43
CA ASP A 13 3.38 15.39 7.11
C ASP A 13 3.59 15.83 8.56
N LYS A 14 3.89 17.12 8.79
CA LYS A 14 4.05 17.67 10.15
C LYS A 14 2.81 17.51 11.02
N LEU A 15 1.61 17.72 10.44
CA LEU A 15 0.36 17.50 11.16
C LEU A 15 0.11 16.02 11.49
N ILE A 16 0.49 15.10 10.60
CA ILE A 16 0.40 13.65 10.82
C ILE A 16 1.36 13.21 11.94
N ASP A 17 2.56 13.77 11.96
CA ASP A 17 3.59 13.50 12.98
C ASP A 17 3.27 14.15 14.34
N GLY A 18 2.19 14.95 14.40
CA GLY A 18 1.74 15.62 15.62
C GLY A 18 2.62 16.81 16.02
N GLU A 19 3.40 17.36 15.07
CA GLU A 19 4.16 18.58 15.29
C GLU A 19 3.22 19.79 15.42
N GLU A 20 3.54 20.68 16.35
CA GLU A 20 2.83 21.95 16.48
C GLU A 20 3.34 22.93 15.41
N VAL A 21 2.52 23.18 14.39
CA VAL A 21 2.86 24.08 13.28
C VAL A 21 2.00 25.34 13.34
N ASN A 22 2.65 26.50 13.46
CA ASN A 22 1.96 27.77 13.25
C ASN A 22 1.74 28.00 11.75
N LEU A 23 0.49 27.85 11.31
CA LEU A 23 0.09 28.00 9.91
C LEU A 23 0.50 29.35 9.30
N TYR A 24 0.41 30.44 10.06
CA TYR A 24 0.78 31.77 9.56
C TYR A 24 2.29 31.90 9.37
N ASP A 25 3.09 31.33 10.28
CA ASP A 25 4.54 31.36 10.15
C ASP A 25 5.00 30.48 8.98
N PHE A 26 4.41 29.30 8.84
CA PHE A 26 4.69 28.39 7.74
C PHE A 26 4.30 28.97 6.37
N SER A 27 3.22 29.76 6.30
CA SER A 27 2.81 30.44 5.07
C SER A 27 3.88 31.40 4.52
N ASN A 28 4.81 31.89 5.37
CA ASN A 28 5.92 32.73 4.92
C ASN A 28 6.98 31.96 4.13
N GLU A 29 7.04 30.64 4.26
CA GLU A 29 7.93 29.80 3.47
C GLU A 29 7.40 29.58 2.05
N VAL A 30 6.11 29.83 1.80
CA VAL A 30 5.42 29.66 0.51
C VAL A 30 5.54 30.91 -0.35
N GLU A 31 5.63 30.71 -1.67
CA GLU A 31 5.64 31.80 -2.65
C GLU A 31 4.48 32.78 -2.42
N THR A 32 4.76 34.08 -2.46
CA THR A 32 3.79 35.13 -2.09
C THR A 32 2.49 35.03 -2.87
N ALA A 33 2.55 34.64 -4.15
CA ALA A 33 1.39 34.46 -5.01
C ALA A 33 0.48 33.31 -4.54
N ASP A 34 1.05 32.30 -3.89
CA ASP A 34 0.38 31.05 -3.53
C ASP A 34 -0.04 31.01 -2.05
N ARG A 35 0.30 32.06 -1.26
CA ARG A 35 0.05 32.06 0.20
C ARG A 35 -1.43 31.98 0.56
N GLU A 36 -2.28 32.71 -0.16
CA GLU A 36 -3.72 32.73 0.10
C GLU A 36 -4.32 31.35 -0.21
N GLU A 37 -3.96 30.77 -1.34
CA GLU A 37 -4.37 29.42 -1.75
C GLU A 37 -3.87 28.36 -0.76
N PHE A 38 -2.62 28.47 -0.32
CA PHE A 38 -2.06 27.59 0.71
C PHE A 38 -2.86 27.64 2.02
N LEU A 39 -3.19 28.83 2.52
CA LEU A 39 -3.96 29.00 3.76
C LEU A 39 -5.37 28.43 3.65
N GLU A 40 -6.00 28.51 2.48
CA GLU A 40 -7.31 27.91 2.25
C GLU A 40 -7.21 26.38 2.25
N LEU A 41 -6.26 25.82 1.50
CA LEU A 41 -6.05 24.38 1.39
C LEU A 41 -5.60 23.74 2.71
N ALA A 42 -4.76 24.42 3.49
CA ALA A 42 -4.28 23.97 4.79
C ALA A 42 -5.42 23.71 5.79
N LYS A 43 -6.52 24.49 5.74
CA LYS A 43 -7.71 24.26 6.57
C LYS A 43 -8.35 22.90 6.28
N PHE A 44 -8.38 22.50 5.00
CA PHE A 44 -8.90 21.19 4.61
C PHE A 44 -8.00 20.06 5.11
N VAL A 45 -6.68 20.25 5.11
CA VAL A 45 -5.71 19.30 5.68
C VAL A 45 -5.94 19.13 7.19
N GLU A 46 -6.13 20.22 7.94
CA GLU A 46 -6.46 20.14 9.37
C GLU A 46 -7.81 19.45 9.64
N LEU A 47 -8.81 19.72 8.80
CA LEU A 47 -10.13 19.08 8.90
C LEU A 47 -10.07 17.57 8.62
N THR A 48 -9.21 17.14 7.70
CA THR A 48 -9.03 15.71 7.40
C THR A 48 -8.17 15.01 8.43
N SER A 49 -7.14 15.68 8.98
CA SER A 49 -6.27 15.12 10.03
C SER A 49 -6.97 15.05 11.40
N SER A 50 -7.84 16.01 11.72
CA SER A 50 -8.62 16.04 12.97
C SER A 50 -9.71 14.97 13.04
N LYS A 51 -10.15 14.42 11.90
CA LYS A 51 -11.01 13.24 11.88
C LYS A 51 -10.20 12.02 12.24
N LYS A 52 -10.14 11.72 13.55
CA LYS A 52 -9.68 10.41 14.04
C LYS A 52 -10.32 9.32 13.20
N ALA A 53 -9.48 8.46 12.61
CA ALA A 53 -9.94 7.28 11.89
C ALA A 53 -10.93 6.53 12.79
N THR A 54 -12.21 6.58 12.44
CA THR A 54 -13.25 5.90 13.21
C THR A 54 -13.00 4.40 13.15
N ASP A 55 -13.37 3.67 14.20
CA ASP A 55 -13.22 2.21 14.22
C ASP A 55 -13.95 1.57 13.03
N LYS A 56 -15.04 2.19 12.56
CA LYS A 56 -15.74 1.81 11.34
C LYS A 56 -14.88 1.98 10.08
N PHE A 57 -14.20 3.10 9.92
CA PHE A 57 -13.29 3.32 8.79
C PHE A 57 -12.14 2.31 8.80
N LYS A 58 -11.50 2.10 9.97
CA LYS A 58 -10.42 1.11 10.13
C LYS A 58 -10.90 -0.29 9.76
N SER A 59 -12.07 -0.70 10.24
CA SER A 59 -12.65 -2.01 9.90
C SER A 59 -12.91 -2.19 8.40
N ILE A 60 -13.45 -1.16 7.74
CA ILE A 60 -13.68 -1.20 6.28
C ILE A 60 -12.35 -1.28 5.53
N PHE A 61 -11.36 -0.49 5.95
CA PHE A 61 -10.05 -0.46 5.33
C PHE A 61 -9.31 -1.80 5.47
N SER A 62 -9.33 -2.42 6.66
CA SER A 62 -8.76 -3.75 6.88
C SER A 62 -9.38 -4.81 5.96
N LYS A 63 -10.72 -4.84 5.84
CA LYS A 63 -11.41 -5.77 4.93
C LYS A 63 -11.04 -5.57 3.47
N LEU A 64 -10.88 -4.32 3.04
CA LEU A 64 -10.42 -3.98 1.69
C LEU A 64 -8.99 -4.48 1.45
N ASN A 65 -8.12 -4.35 2.45
CA ASN A 65 -6.75 -4.81 2.35
C ASN A 65 -6.65 -6.34 2.34
N GLU A 66 -7.43 -7.03 3.18
CA GLU A 66 -7.57 -8.51 3.15
C GLU A 66 -8.02 -8.98 1.77
N TYR A 67 -9.05 -8.36 1.20
CA TYR A 67 -9.56 -8.72 -0.12
C TYR A 67 -8.51 -8.48 -1.23
N LYS A 68 -7.73 -7.40 -1.12
CA LYS A 68 -6.61 -7.13 -2.02
C LYS A 68 -5.53 -8.21 -1.88
N GLU A 69 -5.14 -8.56 -0.66
CA GLU A 69 -4.11 -9.58 -0.44
C GLU A 69 -4.56 -10.97 -0.90
N GLU A 70 -5.82 -11.32 -0.70
CA GLU A 70 -6.39 -12.53 -1.30
C GLU A 70 -6.29 -12.46 -2.82
N TYR A 71 -6.85 -11.42 -3.44
CA TYR A 71 -6.91 -11.28 -4.90
C TYR A 71 -5.52 -11.29 -5.57
N TYR A 72 -4.55 -10.58 -5.01
CA TYR A 72 -3.18 -10.51 -5.55
C TYR A 72 -2.25 -11.62 -5.04
N GLY A 73 -2.57 -12.27 -3.91
CA GLY A 73 -1.82 -13.39 -3.35
C GLY A 73 -1.95 -14.67 -4.18
N TYR A 74 -3.08 -14.86 -4.88
CA TYR A 74 -3.28 -15.99 -5.78
C TYR A 74 -2.30 -16.02 -6.98
N SER A 75 -1.62 -14.93 -7.35
CA SER A 75 -0.64 -14.98 -8.45
C SER A 75 0.71 -15.60 -8.05
N LYS A 76 0.99 -15.77 -6.74
CA LYS A 76 2.27 -16.31 -6.26
C LYS A 76 2.25 -17.81 -5.94
N VAL A 77 1.11 -18.50 -6.01
CA VAL A 77 0.99 -19.92 -5.64
C VAL A 77 0.63 -20.79 -6.85
N ALA A 78 1.46 -20.74 -7.89
CA ALA A 78 1.50 -21.76 -8.95
C ALA A 78 2.83 -21.74 -9.72
N ASN A 79 3.97 -21.58 -9.04
CA ASN A 79 5.28 -21.77 -9.66
C ASN A 79 5.80 -23.19 -9.42
N PHE A 80 5.21 -24.18 -10.09
CA PHE A 80 5.74 -25.55 -10.12
C PHE A 80 7.04 -25.70 -10.94
N HIS A 81 7.61 -24.62 -11.49
CA HIS A 81 8.73 -24.67 -12.43
C HIS A 81 9.93 -23.79 -12.07
N SER A 82 10.06 -23.35 -10.81
CA SER A 82 11.10 -22.35 -10.47
C SER A 82 12.47 -22.88 -10.02
N GLU A 83 12.71 -24.18 -9.96
CA GLU A 83 14.06 -24.70 -9.66
C GLU A 83 14.64 -25.48 -10.83
N LYS A 84 15.51 -24.80 -11.59
CA LYS A 84 16.49 -25.45 -12.48
C LYS A 84 17.44 -26.28 -11.61
N GLY A 85 17.22 -27.59 -11.55
CA GLY A 85 18.17 -28.52 -10.93
C GLY A 85 17.58 -29.65 -10.09
N ALA A 86 16.26 -29.81 -10.03
CA ALA A 86 15.69 -31.05 -9.48
C ALA A 86 15.97 -32.17 -10.48
N ASP A 87 16.97 -32.99 -10.18
CA ASP A 87 17.25 -34.26 -10.84
C ASP A 87 16.04 -35.17 -10.56
N LEU A 88 15.02 -35.02 -11.41
CA LEU A 88 13.81 -35.84 -11.40
C LEU A 88 14.27 -37.24 -11.78
N ASN A 89 14.47 -38.07 -10.77
CA ASN A 89 14.75 -39.49 -10.93
C ASN A 89 13.49 -40.10 -11.58
N SER A 90 13.48 -40.12 -12.92
CA SER A 90 12.33 -40.52 -13.75
C SER A 90 11.78 -41.87 -13.32
N ASP A 91 12.65 -42.77 -12.85
CA ASP A 91 12.32 -44.09 -12.34
C ASP A 91 11.34 -44.08 -11.16
N ILE A 92 11.28 -43.00 -10.38
CA ILE A 92 10.32 -42.86 -9.27
C ILE A 92 8.96 -42.42 -9.80
N ILE A 93 8.94 -41.55 -10.80
CA ILE A 93 7.71 -41.05 -11.41
C ILE A 93 7.05 -42.16 -12.21
N ASP A 94 7.83 -42.90 -13.02
CA ASP A 94 7.31 -44.00 -13.82
C ASP A 94 6.73 -45.11 -12.93
N LYS A 95 7.38 -45.43 -11.80
CA LYS A 95 6.83 -46.39 -10.82
C LYS A 95 5.53 -45.92 -10.16
N LEU A 96 5.40 -44.62 -9.88
CA LEU A 96 4.18 -44.05 -9.32
C LEU A 96 3.01 -44.12 -10.32
N PHE A 97 3.29 -43.91 -11.60
CA PHE A 97 2.28 -44.05 -12.65
C PHE A 97 1.89 -45.51 -12.92
N ASP A 98 2.85 -46.45 -12.88
CA ASP A 98 2.57 -47.89 -13.02
C ASP A 98 1.77 -48.46 -11.83
N GLU A 99 1.95 -47.93 -10.61
CA GLU A 99 1.17 -48.33 -9.42
C GLU A 99 -0.28 -47.83 -9.48
N ASP A 100 -0.48 -46.57 -9.90
CA ASP A 100 -1.82 -45.95 -9.91
C ASP A 100 -2.61 -46.25 -11.20
N PHE A 101 -1.93 -46.61 -12.29
CA PHE A 101 -2.52 -46.94 -13.59
C PHE A 101 -1.79 -48.11 -14.23
N PRO A 102 -1.90 -49.34 -13.69
CA PRO A 102 -1.38 -50.50 -14.37
C PRO A 102 -2.11 -50.65 -15.71
N ASP A 103 -1.37 -50.71 -16.82
CA ASP A 103 -1.94 -50.96 -18.14
C ASP A 103 -2.79 -52.24 -18.10
N GLU A 104 -4.10 -52.11 -18.27
CA GLU A 104 -5.02 -53.25 -18.42
C GLU A 104 -4.74 -53.93 -19.77
N GLU A 105 -3.98 -55.03 -19.75
CA GLU A 105 -4.07 -56.13 -20.74
C GLU A 105 -4.36 -57.48 -20.06
#